data_AF-A0A1G6KH50-F1
#
_entry.id   AF-A0A1G6KH50-F1
#
_cell.length_a   1.000
_cell.length_b   1.000
_cell.length_c   1.000
_cell.angle_alpha   90.00
_cell.angle_beta   90.00
_cell.angle_gamma   90.00
#
_symmetry.space_group_name_H-M   'P 1'
#
loop_
_entity.id
_entity.type
_entity.pdbx_description
1 polymer ?
#
loop_
_entity_poly.entity_id
_entity_poly.type
_entity_poly.pdbx_seq_one_letter_code
_entity_poly.pdbx_strand_id
1 'polypeptide(L)' 'MKKNDIAAMDIKTLKETEQKIREELMRLRLKKGFEQLENPKRMRNLRKDLARVLTRVKQLEKAL' A
#
# COMPACT_ATOMS: atom_id res chain seq x y z
N MET A 1 4.68 6.51 -0.48
CA MET A 1 5.91 6.07 -1.19
C MET A 1 6.15 6.95 -2.41
N LYS A 2 7.41 7.20 -2.79
CA LYS A 2 7.72 7.87 -4.06
C LYS A 2 7.59 6.86 -5.21
N LYS A 3 7.16 7.32 -6.39
CA LYS A 3 6.96 6.45 -7.57
C LYS A 3 8.25 5.74 -7.99
N ASN A 4 9.38 6.41 -7.85
CA ASN A 4 10.68 5.89 -8.27
C ASN A 4 11.10 4.68 -7.42
N ASP A 5 10.81 4.72 -6.11
CA ASP A 5 11.13 3.60 -5.20
C ASP A 5 10.33 2.34 -5.57
N ILE A 6 9.07 2.48 -5.99
CA ILE A 6 8.21 1.37 -6.42
C ILE A 6 8.66 0.81 -7.78
N ALA A 7 9.21 1.65 -8.65
CA ALA A 7 9.64 1.23 -9.99
C ALA A 7 10.86 0.29 -9.96
N ALA A 8 11.75 0.48 -8.98
CA ALA A 8 12.99 -0.28 -8.81
C ALA A 8 12.83 -1.60 -8.03
N MET A 9 11.65 -1.86 -7.45
CA MET A 9 11.38 -3.07 -6.67
C MET A 9 11.02 -4.26 -7.55
N ASP A 10 11.45 -5.46 -7.13
CA ASP A 10 11.06 -6.73 -7.72
C ASP A 10 9.60 -7.11 -7.36
N ILE A 11 8.99 -7.97 -8.18
CA ILE A 11 7.59 -8.40 -8.03
C ILE A 11 7.33 -9.08 -6.67
N LYS A 12 8.32 -9.81 -6.13
CA LYS A 12 8.23 -10.41 -4.79
C LYS A 12 8.17 -9.35 -3.71
N THR A 13 9.08 -8.37 -3.76
CA THR A 13 9.12 -7.24 -2.82
C THR A 13 7.86 -6.38 -2.89
N LEU A 14 7.30 -6.21 -4.10
CA LEU A 14 6.03 -5.50 -4.29
C LEU A 14 4.86 -6.23 -3.62
N LYS A 15 4.76 -7.55 -3.76
CA LYS A 15 3.74 -8.37 -3.07
C LYS A 15 3.88 -8.33 -1.54
N GLU A 16 5.11 -8.39 -1.02
CA GLU A 16 5.36 -8.21 0.41
C GLU A 16 4.96 -6.82 0.91
N THR A 17 5.25 -5.79 0.12
CA THR A 17 4.86 -4.40 0.44
C THR A 17 3.35 -4.23 0.41
N GLU A 18 2.67 -4.84 -0.56
CA GLU A 18 1.21 -4.87 -0.66
C GLU A 18 0.58 -5.43 0.63
N GLN A 19 1.09 -6.57 1.10
CA GLN A 19 0.57 -7.24 2.30
C GLN A 19 0.76 -6.36 3.54
N LYS A 20 1.95 -5.75 3.71
CA LYS A 20 2.21 -4.80 4.81
C LYS A 20 1.24 -3.61 4.81
N ILE A 21 0.96 -3.05 3.64
CA ILE A 21 0.01 -1.92 3.52
C ILE A 21 -1.41 -2.36 3.87
N ARG A 22 -1.83 -3.57 3.47
CA ARG A 22 -3.16 -4.13 3.83
C ARG A 22 -3.29 -4.32 5.34
N GLU A 23 -2.26 -4.86 5.99
CA GLU A 23 -2.23 -5.03 7.45
C GLU A 23 -2.29 -3.68 8.19
N GLU A 24 -1.54 -2.68 7.73
CA GLU A 24 -1.57 -1.34 8.32
C GLU A 24 -2.95 -0.69 8.15
N LEU A 25 -3.57 -0.84 6.99
CA LEU A 25 -4.94 -0.37 6.74
C LEU A 25 -5.96 -1.07 7.65
N MET A 26 -5.82 -2.38 7.89
CA MET A 26 -6.67 -3.11 8.83
C MET A 26 -6.51 -2.57 10.24
N ARG A 27 -5.27 -2.39 10.73
CA ARG A 27 -5.01 -1.80 12.05
C ARG A 27 -5.62 -0.41 12.19
N LEU A 28 -5.49 0.44 11.18
CA LEU A 28 -6.09 1.78 11.19
C LEU A 28 -7.62 1.74 11.14
N ARG A 29 -8.23 0.77 10.44
CA ARG A 29 -9.70 0.58 10.45
C ARG A 29 -10.21 0.17 11.82
N LEU A 30 -9.51 -0.75 12.49
CA LEU A 30 -9.84 -1.16 13.85
C LEU A 30 -9.72 0.04 14.80
N LYS A 31 -8.58 0.75 14.78
CA LYS A 31 -8.39 1.96 15.60
C LYS A 31 -9.48 3.00 15.40
N LYS A 32 -9.90 3.25 14.16
CA LYS A 32 -11.01 4.17 13.84
C LYS A 32 -12.34 3.78 14.50
N GLY A 33 -12.57 2.48 14.72
CA GLY A 33 -13.79 1.97 15.35
C GLY A 33 -13.81 2.19 16.87
N PHE A 34 -12.64 2.18 17.51
CA PHE A 34 -12.50 2.39 18.95
C PHE A 34 -12.30 3.86 19.33
N GLU A 35 -11.57 4.63 18.50
CA GLU A 35 -11.17 6.01 18.79
C GLU A 35 -11.13 6.87 17.52
N GLN A 36 -11.13 8.20 17.69
CA GLN A 36 -10.91 9.11 16.59
C GLN A 36 -9.46 8.98 16.08
N LEU A 37 -9.30 8.73 14.79
CA LEU A 37 -7.97 8.62 14.18
C LEU A 37 -7.19 9.93 14.35
N GLU A 38 -6.02 9.85 14.98
CA GLU A 38 -5.07 10.97 15.09
C GLU A 38 -4.71 11.57 13.73
N ASN A 39 -4.61 10.73 12.69
CA ASN A 39 -4.26 11.18 11.35
C ASN A 39 -5.08 10.47 10.25
N PRO A 40 -6.26 11.00 9.89
CA PRO A 40 -7.09 10.46 8.81
C PRO A 40 -6.39 10.47 7.43
N LYS A 41 -5.44 11.39 7.22
CA LYS A 41 -4.68 11.48 5.97
C LYS A 41 -3.78 10.27 5.76
N ARG A 42 -3.29 9.63 6.83
CA ARG A 42 -2.46 8.41 6.77
C ARG A 42 -3.19 7.28 6.04
N MET A 43 -4.46 7.03 6.39
CA MET A 43 -5.28 6.02 5.72
C MET A 43 -5.50 6.33 4.23
N ARG A 44 -5.66 7.61 3.86
CA ARG A 44 -5.76 8.02 2.45
C ARG A 44 -4.44 7.80 1.70
N ASN A 45 -3.31 8.11 2.34
CA ASN A 45 -1.99 7.93 1.74
C ASN A 45 -1.66 6.45 1.51
N LEU A 46 -1.94 5.60 2.51
CA LEU A 46 -1.76 4.14 2.39
C LEU A 46 -2.61 3.55 1.28
N ARG A 47 -3.87 3.98 1.11
CA ARG A 47 -4.70 3.56 -0.03
C ARG A 47 -4.09 3.94 -1.38
N LYS A 48 -3.50 5.14 -1.49
CA LYS A 48 -2.80 5.57 -2.72
C LYS A 48 -1.54 4.76 -2.96
N ASP A 49 -0.78 4.45 -1.92
CA ASP A 49 0.42 3.64 -2.02
C ASP A 49 0.08 2.21 -2.44
N LEU A 50 -0.97 1.61 -1.86
CA LEU A 50 -1.49 0.31 -2.27
C LEU A 50 -1.86 0.28 -3.77
N ALA A 51 -2.58 1.30 -4.24
CA ALA A 51 -2.96 1.40 -5.66
C ALA A 51 -1.74 1.47 -6.59
N ARG A 52 -0.67 2.18 -6.19
CA ARG A 52 0.57 2.26 -6.97
C ARG A 52 1.30 0.92 -7.01
N VAL A 53 1.40 0.22 -5.88
CA VAL A 53 2.01 -1.11 -5.80
C VAL A 53 1.27 -2.09 -6.70
N LEU A 54 -0.06 -2.18 -6.57
CA LEU A 54 -0.90 -3.04 -7.42
C LEU A 54 -0.76 -2.72 -8.90
N THR A 55 -0.67 -1.44 -9.26
CA THR A 55 -0.46 -1.02 -10.65
C THR A 55 0.87 -1.53 -11.17
N ARG A 56 1.95 -1.42 -10.38
CA ARG A 56 3.28 -1.90 -10.78
C ARG A 56 3.33 -3.42 -10.89
N VAL A 57 2.74 -4.15 -9.95
CA VAL A 57 2.62 -5.62 -10.02
C VAL A 57 1.93 -6.03 -11.31
N LYS A 58 0.79 -5.42 -11.63
CA LYS A 58 0.04 -5.72 -12.86
C LYS A 58 0.80 -5.36 -14.14
N GLN A 59 1.63 -4.32 -14.11
CA GLN A 59 2.51 -3.97 -15.24
C GLN A 59 3.59 -5.03 -15.46
N LEU A 60 4.20 -5.54 -14.38
CA LEU A 60 5.20 -6.60 -14.44
C LEU A 60 4.57 -7.93 -14.91
N GLU A 61 3.39 -8.27 -14.41
CA GLU A 61 2.66 -9.48 -14.81
C GLU A 61 2.22 -9.46 -16.28
N LYS A 62 1.96 -8.28 -16.87
CA LYS A 62 1.63 -8.13 -18.29
C LYS A 62 2.85 -8.12 -19.22
N ALA A 63 4.04 -7.88 -18.67
CA ALA A 63 5.28 -7.83 -19.43
C ALA A 63 5.98 -9.21 -19.51
N LEU A 64 5.46 -10.19 -18.75
CA LEU A 64 5.74 -11.62 -18.82
C LEU A 64 4.83 -12.28 -19.86
#